data_AF-A6R143-F1
#
_entry.id   AF-A6R143-F1
#
_cell.length_a   1.000
_cell.length_b   1.000
_cell.length_c   1.000
_cell.angle_alpha   90.00
_cell.angle_beta   90.00
_cell.angle_gamma   90.00
#
_symmetry.space_group_name_H-M   'P 1'
#
loop_
_entity.id
_entity.type
_entity.pdbx_description
1 polymer ?
#
loop_
_entity_poly.entity_id
_entity_poly.type
_entity_poly.pdbx_seq_one_letter_code
_entity_poly.pdbx_strand_id
1 'polypeptide(L)'
;MDVNYPLFEFNASDDLWAQDFFEPGYTSMPGPSGPVTLQVMIRSAQGDRVAGRQVFEYLRGSGTGAVQDRAGSRDEINSMGNLETIPPHNFNGKNYPAGRIVLGTHGAQKPYILKYMLAQEIQDPLLFDTNWLAVGHVDEMLQFLPANNSLGWAMLVPDPQAGRPGYITKDSVNRLWQYPGLFSPK
;
A
#
# COMPACT_ATOMS: atom_id res chain seq x y z
N MET A 1 -20.97 8.72 -2.99
CA MET A 1 -19.97 8.67 -1.92
C MET A 1 -19.81 10.10 -1.48
N ASP A 2 -20.35 10.47 -0.33
CA ASP A 2 -20.21 11.83 0.20
C ASP A 2 -18.81 11.90 0.83
N VAL A 3 -17.86 12.51 0.14
CA VAL A 3 -16.48 12.60 0.63
C VAL A 3 -16.43 13.75 1.63
N ASN A 4 -16.77 13.44 2.88
CA ASN A 4 -16.77 14.39 4.00
C ASN A 4 -15.35 14.69 4.55
N TYR A 5 -14.30 14.27 3.83
CA TYR A 5 -12.91 14.47 4.21
C TYR A 5 -12.26 15.51 3.30
N PRO A 6 -11.32 16.32 3.81
CA PRO A 6 -10.59 17.25 2.97
C PRO A 6 -9.80 16.46 1.91
N LEU A 7 -10.16 16.67 0.65
CA LEU A 7 -9.34 16.26 -0.48
C LEU A 7 -8.14 17.21 -0.54
N PHE A 8 -6.95 16.63 -0.56
CA PHE A 8 -5.73 17.38 -0.83
C PHE A 8 -5.38 17.25 -2.31
N GLU A 9 -5.31 18.37 -3.01
CA GLU A 9 -4.95 18.40 -4.43
C GLU A 9 -3.44 18.64 -4.59
N PHE A 10 -2.77 17.73 -5.27
CA PHE A 10 -1.41 17.94 -5.75
C PHE A 10 -1.46 18.60 -7.12
N ASN A 11 -1.01 19.85 -7.24
CA ASN A 11 -1.14 20.65 -8.45
C ASN A 11 0.18 21.26 -8.96
N ALA A 12 1.33 20.84 -8.41
CA ALA A 12 2.66 21.32 -8.83
C ALA A 12 3.39 20.41 -9.83
N SER A 13 2.71 19.40 -10.36
CA SER A 13 3.21 18.49 -11.40
C SER A 13 2.05 18.04 -12.29
N ASP A 14 2.37 17.57 -13.49
CA ASP A 14 1.47 16.87 -14.42
C ASP A 14 1.30 15.36 -14.09
N ASP A 15 1.89 14.90 -12.99
CA ASP A 15 1.83 13.51 -12.53
C ASP A 15 0.51 13.25 -11.82
N LEU A 16 -0.33 12.44 -12.45
CA LEU A 16 -1.67 12.13 -11.97
C LEU A 16 -1.69 10.98 -10.95
N TRP A 17 -0.55 10.33 -10.72
CA TRP A 17 -0.46 9.12 -9.91
C TRP A 17 -0.02 9.42 -8.48
N ALA A 18 -0.94 9.98 -7.69
CA ALA A 18 -0.71 10.27 -6.27
C ALA A 18 -0.21 9.06 -5.47
N GLN A 19 -0.76 7.87 -5.79
CA GLN A 19 -0.39 6.59 -5.18
C GLN A 19 1.10 6.26 -5.34
N ASP A 20 1.73 6.71 -6.42
CA ASP A 20 3.03 6.17 -6.80
C ASP A 20 4.23 6.98 -6.28
N PHE A 21 4.04 8.26 -5.94
CA PHE A 21 5.17 9.11 -5.54
C PHE A 21 5.40 9.18 -4.03
N PHE A 22 4.49 8.63 -3.20
CA PHE A 22 4.69 8.52 -1.76
C PHE A 22 3.75 7.49 -1.10
N GLU A 23 4.16 6.98 0.05
CA GLU A 23 3.36 6.11 0.91
C GLU A 23 3.22 6.75 2.31
N PRO A 24 2.01 6.90 2.87
CA PRO A 24 1.82 7.33 4.26
C PRO A 24 2.23 6.24 5.27
N GLY A 25 3.05 6.62 6.24
CA GLY A 25 3.40 5.80 7.40
C GLY A 25 3.32 6.59 8.71
N TYR A 26 3.83 6.01 9.79
CA TYR A 26 3.95 6.71 11.07
C TYR A 26 5.16 6.22 11.86
N THR A 27 5.59 7.03 12.83
CA THR A 27 6.50 6.63 13.90
C THR A 27 5.89 7.03 15.24
N SER A 28 6.16 6.25 16.28
CA SER A 28 5.60 6.48 17.60
C SER A 28 6.63 6.23 18.70
N MET A 29 6.57 7.03 19.76
CA MET A 29 7.41 6.86 20.94
C MET A 29 6.57 7.05 22.22
N PRO A 30 6.97 6.47 23.36
CA PRO A 30 6.32 6.76 24.64
C PRO A 30 6.41 8.25 24.99
N GLY A 31 5.33 8.80 25.55
CA GLY A 31 5.28 10.17 26.06
C GLY A 31 4.66 10.25 27.46
N PRO A 32 4.67 11.44 28.10
CA PRO A 32 4.25 11.61 29.49
C PRO A 32 2.78 11.24 29.78
N SER A 33 1.91 11.35 28.78
CA SER A 33 0.46 11.08 28.90
C SER A 33 -0.06 10.03 27.91
N GLY A 34 0.85 9.28 27.28
CA GLY A 34 0.54 8.34 26.20
C GLY A 34 1.53 8.45 25.03
N PRO A 35 1.38 7.61 23.98
CA PRO A 35 2.26 7.65 22.81
C PRO A 35 2.21 9.00 22.10
N VAL A 36 3.37 9.49 21.69
CA VAL A 36 3.52 10.62 20.76
C VAL A 36 3.77 10.02 19.38
N THR A 37 2.85 10.27 18.44
CA THR A 37 2.91 9.74 17.09
C THR A 37 3.07 10.86 16.07
N LEU A 38 3.97 10.66 15.12
CA LEU A 38 4.12 11.50 13.94
C LEU A 38 3.70 10.71 12.70
N GLN A 39 2.93 11.34 11.82
CA GLN A 39 2.77 10.83 10.46
C GLN A 39 4.10 10.99 9.72
N VAL A 40 4.44 10.03 8.87
CA VAL A 40 5.67 10.08 8.08
C VAL A 40 5.31 9.78 6.64
N MET A 41 5.45 10.76 5.77
CA MET A 41 5.26 10.55 4.34
C MET A 41 6.56 9.98 3.74
N ILE A 42 6.51 8.75 3.25
CA ILE A 42 7.66 8.04 2.67
C ILE A 42 7.65 8.30 1.17
N ARG A 43 8.49 9.21 0.69
CA ARG A 43 8.59 9.50 -0.75
C ARG A 43 9.13 8.27 -1.50
N SER A 44 8.61 8.03 -2.70
CA SER A 44 9.13 7.01 -3.61
C SER A 44 10.63 7.19 -3.88
N ALA A 45 11.34 6.09 -4.07
CA ALA A 45 12.78 6.08 -4.33
C ALA A 45 13.09 6.44 -5.79
N GLN A 46 12.47 7.50 -6.30
CA GLN A 46 12.57 7.98 -7.68
C GLN A 46 13.00 9.44 -7.66
N GLY A 47 14.30 9.72 -7.52
CA GLY A 47 14.83 11.07 -7.21
C GLY A 47 14.41 12.18 -8.20
N ASP A 48 14.20 11.80 -9.45
CA ASP A 48 13.82 12.63 -10.59
C ASP A 48 12.30 12.72 -10.83
N ARG A 49 11.48 11.97 -10.09
CA ARG A 49 10.02 12.12 -10.12
C ARG A 49 9.60 13.41 -9.40
N VAL A 50 9.32 14.45 -10.20
CA VAL A 50 9.05 15.83 -9.74
C VAL A 50 7.93 15.88 -8.70
N ALA A 51 6.84 15.14 -8.92
CA ALA A 51 5.68 15.11 -8.03
C ALA A 51 6.02 14.75 -6.57
N GLY A 52 7.01 13.88 -6.35
CA GLY A 52 7.44 13.48 -5.01
C GLY A 52 8.03 14.63 -4.17
N ARG A 53 8.39 15.76 -4.78
CA ARG A 53 8.82 16.97 -4.06
C ARG A 53 7.69 17.57 -3.21
N GLN A 54 6.45 17.45 -3.67
CA GLN A 54 5.26 17.96 -3.00
C GLN A 54 5.06 17.35 -1.61
N VAL A 55 5.60 16.16 -1.35
CA VAL A 55 5.60 15.53 -0.02
C VAL A 55 6.29 16.41 1.02
N PHE A 56 7.41 17.03 0.65
CA PHE A 56 8.20 17.87 1.56
C PHE A 56 7.70 19.31 1.64
N GLU A 57 7.09 19.79 0.57
CA GLU A 57 6.61 21.18 0.44
C GLU A 57 5.20 21.36 0.98
N TYR A 58 4.32 20.36 0.81
CA TYR A 58 2.89 20.48 1.09
C TYR A 58 2.42 19.63 2.27
N LEU A 59 2.94 18.41 2.42
CA LEU A 59 2.45 17.49 3.47
C LEU A 59 3.23 17.60 4.79
N ARG A 60 4.49 18.03 4.73
CA ARG A 60 5.33 18.19 5.91
C ARG A 60 4.85 19.36 6.77
N GLY A 61 4.70 19.13 8.07
CA GLY A 61 4.19 20.13 9.00
C GLY A 61 4.30 19.70 10.45
N SER A 62 3.64 20.45 11.34
CA SER A 62 3.54 20.03 12.75
C SER A 62 2.80 18.70 12.85
N GLY A 63 3.45 17.67 13.41
CA GLY A 63 2.89 16.31 13.49
C GLY A 63 3.17 15.41 12.28
N THR A 64 3.74 15.95 11.19
CA THR A 64 3.97 15.20 9.94
C THR A 64 5.39 15.41 9.42
N GLY A 65 6.19 14.33 9.45
CA GLY A 65 7.50 14.26 8.82
C GLY A 65 7.45 13.72 7.39
N ALA A 66 8.59 13.79 6.71
CA ALA A 66 8.77 13.18 5.40
C ALA A 66 10.19 12.60 5.28
N VAL A 67 10.31 11.46 4.61
CA VAL A 67 11.59 10.76 4.37
C VAL A 67 11.73 10.41 2.90
N GLN A 68 12.96 10.27 2.43
CA GLN A 68 13.23 9.78 1.07
C GLN A 68 14.49 8.93 1.05
N ASP A 69 14.44 7.84 0.28
CA ASP A 69 15.62 7.18 -0.25
C ASP A 69 15.95 7.81 -1.62
N ARG A 70 17.21 8.18 -1.84
CA ARG A 70 17.69 8.80 -3.08
C ARG A 70 18.39 7.82 -4.01
N ALA A 71 18.39 6.52 -3.69
CA ALA A 71 19.16 5.53 -4.41
C ALA A 71 18.59 5.14 -5.79
N GLY A 72 17.31 5.40 -6.05
CA GLY A 72 16.65 4.89 -7.26
C GLY A 72 16.45 5.90 -8.40
N SER A 73 16.52 5.34 -9.62
CA SER A 73 16.07 5.96 -10.87
C SER A 73 14.55 5.93 -10.98
N ARG A 74 13.98 6.81 -11.81
CA ARG A 74 12.58 6.69 -12.25
C ARG A 74 12.37 5.39 -13.02
N ASP A 75 11.71 4.46 -12.35
CA ASP A 75 11.39 3.10 -12.77
C ASP A 75 10.18 2.65 -11.94
N GLU A 76 9.21 1.99 -12.56
CA GLU A 76 7.93 1.63 -11.95
C GLU A 76 8.10 0.66 -10.78
N ILE A 77 9.16 -0.16 -10.77
CA ILE A 77 9.46 -0.98 -9.59
C ILE A 77 9.59 -0.14 -8.30
N ASN A 78 9.98 1.13 -8.42
CA ASN A 78 10.19 2.05 -7.30
C ASN A 78 8.98 2.96 -7.01
N SER A 79 7.85 2.78 -7.69
CA SER A 79 6.58 3.47 -7.42
C SER A 79 5.89 2.86 -6.19
N MET A 80 5.18 3.68 -5.42
CA MET A 80 4.58 3.22 -4.15
C MET A 80 3.30 2.40 -4.31
N GLY A 81 2.63 2.40 -5.48
CA GLY A 81 1.66 1.33 -5.81
C GLY A 81 2.28 -0.08 -5.78
N ASN A 82 3.60 -0.18 -5.88
CA ASN A 82 4.34 -1.42 -5.72
C ASN A 82 4.67 -1.77 -4.24
N LEU A 83 4.21 -1.00 -3.26
CA LEU A 83 4.42 -1.20 -1.83
C LEU A 83 3.09 -1.17 -1.08
N GLU A 84 2.69 -2.32 -0.55
CA GLU A 84 1.41 -2.52 0.14
C GLU A 84 1.62 -3.15 1.52
N THR A 85 0.55 -3.31 2.30
CA THR A 85 0.63 -3.92 3.64
C THR A 85 -0.49 -4.94 3.86
N ILE A 86 -0.12 -6.18 4.20
CA ILE A 86 -1.05 -7.17 4.75
C ILE A 86 -1.48 -6.71 6.15
N PRO A 87 -2.78 -6.70 6.48
CA PRO A 87 -3.23 -6.32 7.82
C PRO A 87 -2.70 -7.25 8.93
N PRO A 88 -2.87 -6.87 10.21
CA PRO A 88 -2.43 -7.70 11.34
C PRO A 88 -2.99 -9.12 11.28
N HIS A 89 -2.14 -10.12 11.56
CA HIS A 89 -2.52 -11.53 11.52
C HIS A 89 -1.55 -12.43 12.29
N ASN A 90 -1.94 -13.69 12.47
CA ASN A 90 -1.08 -14.75 12.96
C ASN A 90 -0.84 -15.77 11.84
N PHE A 91 0.39 -16.24 11.67
CA PHE A 91 0.73 -17.28 10.71
C PHE A 91 1.80 -18.21 11.27
N ASN A 92 1.55 -19.52 11.25
CA ASN A 92 2.46 -20.56 11.76
C ASN A 92 3.04 -20.28 13.16
N GLY A 93 2.19 -19.82 14.08
CA GLY A 93 2.58 -19.53 15.47
C GLY A 93 3.35 -18.22 15.66
N LYS A 94 3.62 -17.46 14.60
CA LYS A 94 4.18 -16.10 14.68
C LYS A 94 3.07 -15.06 14.57
N ASN A 95 3.10 -14.09 15.46
CA ASN A 95 2.20 -12.94 15.48
C ASN A 95 2.81 -11.76 14.71
N TYR A 96 2.01 -11.12 13.85
CA TYR A 96 2.36 -9.93 13.08
C TYR A 96 1.40 -8.80 13.45
N PRO A 97 1.61 -8.12 14.60
CA PRO A 97 0.67 -7.13 15.12
C PRO A 97 0.58 -5.86 14.27
N ALA A 98 1.63 -5.53 13.51
CA ALA A 98 1.64 -4.47 12.52
C ALA A 98 1.41 -4.98 11.08
N GLY A 99 1.08 -6.26 10.92
CA GLY A 99 1.03 -6.89 9.62
C GLY A 99 2.41 -7.08 8.99
N ARG A 100 2.45 -7.15 7.66
CA ARG A 100 3.67 -7.34 6.87
C ARG A 100 3.61 -6.54 5.58
N ILE A 101 4.75 -6.01 5.15
CA ILE A 101 4.85 -5.36 3.85
C ILE A 101 4.71 -6.39 2.72
N VAL A 102 4.03 -6.01 1.64
CA VAL A 102 4.02 -6.71 0.35
C VAL A 102 4.68 -5.79 -0.66
N LEU A 103 5.71 -6.29 -1.34
CA LEU A 103 6.55 -5.45 -2.20
C LEU A 103 6.89 -6.23 -3.48
N GLY A 104 6.64 -5.62 -4.64
CA GLY A 104 6.89 -6.29 -5.91
C GLY A 104 8.34 -6.23 -6.35
N THR A 105 8.78 -7.26 -7.07
CA THR A 105 10.07 -7.36 -7.75
C THR A 105 9.85 -7.48 -9.24
N HIS A 106 10.75 -6.93 -10.06
CA HIS A 106 10.74 -7.15 -11.51
C HIS A 106 11.77 -8.24 -11.85
N GLY A 107 11.36 -9.52 -11.76
CA GLY A 107 12.26 -10.66 -11.89
C GLY A 107 13.31 -10.68 -10.76
N ALA A 108 14.59 -10.60 -11.12
CA ALA A 108 15.68 -10.55 -10.13
C ALA A 108 15.89 -9.15 -9.53
N GLN A 109 15.31 -8.11 -10.13
CA GLN A 109 15.46 -6.72 -9.67
C GLN A 109 14.59 -6.48 -8.44
N LYS A 110 15.18 -5.83 -7.43
CA LYS A 110 14.50 -5.44 -6.19
C LYS A 110 14.35 -3.92 -6.14
N PRO A 111 13.23 -3.39 -5.62
CA PRO A 111 13.05 -1.95 -5.46
C PRO A 111 14.04 -1.37 -4.45
N TYR A 112 14.48 -0.13 -4.69
CA TYR A 112 15.47 0.51 -3.85
C TYR A 112 15.01 0.69 -2.40
N ILE A 113 13.70 0.93 -2.19
CA ILE A 113 13.10 1.15 -0.86
C ILE A 113 13.20 -0.07 0.07
N LEU A 114 13.44 -1.27 -0.46
CA LEU A 114 13.48 -2.51 0.32
C LEU A 114 14.46 -2.45 1.50
N LYS A 115 15.65 -1.86 1.30
CA LYS A 115 16.66 -1.75 2.37
C LYS A 115 16.17 -0.89 3.53
N TYR A 116 15.51 0.22 3.21
CA TYR A 116 14.90 1.09 4.21
C TYR A 116 13.79 0.35 4.97
N MET A 117 12.92 -0.38 4.27
CA MET A 117 11.82 -1.14 4.89
C MET A 117 12.31 -2.28 5.79
N LEU A 118 13.33 -3.03 5.37
CA LEU A 118 13.95 -4.06 6.20
C LEU A 118 14.55 -3.48 7.48
N ALA A 119 15.14 -2.28 7.41
CA ALA A 119 15.70 -1.59 8.56
C ALA A 119 14.64 -1.09 9.57
N GLN A 120 13.33 -1.13 9.24
CA GLN A 120 12.26 -0.81 10.18
C GLN A 120 11.90 -1.99 11.10
N GLU A 121 12.33 -3.22 10.75
CA GLU A 121 12.23 -4.46 11.54
C GLU A 121 10.82 -4.99 11.88
N ILE A 122 9.80 -4.13 11.96
CA ILE A 122 8.48 -4.45 12.50
C ILE A 122 7.57 -5.14 11.48
N GLN A 123 7.68 -4.81 10.19
CA GLN A 123 6.83 -5.34 9.12
C GLN A 123 7.66 -6.10 8.07
N ASP A 124 8.20 -7.25 8.45
CA ASP A 124 9.02 -8.15 7.62
C ASP A 124 8.44 -8.35 6.19
N PRO A 125 9.06 -7.78 5.13
CA PRO A 125 8.50 -7.78 3.79
C PRO A 125 8.34 -9.16 3.14
N LEU A 126 7.26 -9.33 2.38
CA LEU A 126 7.07 -10.41 1.41
C LEU A 126 7.29 -9.88 0.01
N LEU A 127 8.19 -10.54 -0.73
CA LEU A 127 8.51 -10.17 -2.11
C LEU A 127 7.69 -11.00 -3.10
N PHE A 128 7.09 -10.35 -4.08
CA PHE A 128 6.30 -10.98 -5.14
C PHE A 128 6.86 -10.59 -6.51
N ASP A 129 7.01 -11.55 -7.41
CA ASP A 129 7.39 -11.22 -8.79
C ASP A 129 6.19 -10.63 -9.54
N THR A 130 6.26 -9.31 -9.77
CA THR A 130 5.23 -8.51 -10.46
C THR A 130 5.63 -8.20 -11.90
N ASN A 131 6.76 -8.73 -12.40
CA ASN A 131 7.29 -8.46 -13.74
C ASN A 131 6.36 -8.89 -14.90
N TRP A 132 5.34 -9.68 -14.62
CA TRP A 132 4.37 -10.14 -15.61
C TRP A 132 3.27 -9.10 -15.88
N LEU A 133 3.15 -8.08 -15.02
CA LEU A 133 2.23 -6.95 -15.21
C LEU A 133 2.90 -5.86 -16.06
N ALA A 134 2.08 -5.08 -16.77
CA ALA A 134 2.59 -4.05 -17.67
C ALA A 134 3.26 -2.88 -16.93
N VAL A 135 2.72 -2.49 -15.77
CA VAL A 135 3.33 -1.50 -14.87
C VAL A 135 4.21 -2.20 -13.85
N GLY A 136 3.73 -3.30 -13.26
CA GLY A 136 4.56 -4.15 -12.41
C GLY A 136 4.39 -3.86 -10.92
N HIS A 137 3.20 -3.45 -10.50
CA HIS A 137 2.88 -3.12 -9.11
C HIS A 137 2.06 -4.22 -8.43
N VAL A 138 2.14 -4.30 -7.10
CA VAL A 138 1.36 -5.27 -6.33
C VAL A 138 -0.11 -4.88 -6.21
N ASP A 139 -0.44 -3.58 -6.22
CA ASP A 139 -1.81 -3.07 -6.14
C ASP A 139 -2.67 -3.47 -7.37
N GLU A 140 -2.05 -3.74 -8.52
CA GLU A 140 -2.69 -4.28 -9.72
C GLU A 140 -3.21 -5.72 -9.52
N MET A 141 -2.71 -6.44 -8.50
CA MET A 141 -3.01 -7.87 -8.30
C MET A 141 -3.57 -8.24 -6.93
N LEU A 142 -3.56 -7.33 -5.94
CA LEU A 142 -4.19 -7.58 -4.66
C LEU A 142 -4.68 -6.31 -3.96
N GLN A 143 -5.68 -6.48 -3.10
CA GLN A 143 -6.13 -5.45 -2.16
C GLN A 143 -6.65 -6.13 -0.89
N PHE A 144 -6.49 -5.49 0.27
CA PHE A 144 -7.06 -5.97 1.52
C PHE A 144 -8.25 -5.12 1.92
N LEU A 145 -9.35 -5.77 2.29
CA LEU A 145 -10.55 -5.09 2.77
C LEU A 145 -11.00 -5.65 4.13
N PRO A 146 -11.61 -4.81 5.00
CA PRO A 146 -12.21 -5.29 6.23
C PRO A 146 -13.29 -6.35 5.96
N ALA A 147 -13.32 -7.38 6.81
CA ALA A 147 -14.27 -8.47 6.70
C ALA A 147 -14.72 -8.99 8.07
N ASN A 148 -15.97 -9.44 8.17
CA ASN A 148 -16.50 -10.08 9.37
C ASN A 148 -16.16 -11.58 9.38
N ASN A 149 -14.88 -11.87 9.57
CA ASN A 149 -14.33 -13.21 9.75
C ASN A 149 -13.26 -13.21 10.87
N SER A 150 -12.66 -14.35 11.18
CA SER A 150 -11.65 -14.47 12.25
C SER A 150 -10.36 -13.69 12.02
N LEU A 151 -10.07 -13.29 10.77
CA LEU A 151 -8.93 -12.43 10.44
C LEU A 151 -9.28 -10.95 10.56
N GLY A 152 -10.57 -10.60 10.47
CA GLY A 152 -11.03 -9.21 10.39
C GLY A 152 -10.85 -8.58 9.00
N TRP A 153 -10.34 -9.34 8.02
CA TRP A 153 -10.06 -8.88 6.67
C TRP A 153 -10.12 -10.02 5.65
N ALA A 154 -10.19 -9.65 4.38
CA ALA A 154 -10.02 -10.54 3.24
C ALA A 154 -9.11 -9.92 2.19
N MET A 155 -8.42 -10.78 1.46
CA MET A 155 -7.62 -10.40 0.30
C MET A 155 -8.49 -10.56 -0.94
N LEU A 156 -8.61 -9.49 -1.71
CA LEU A 156 -9.13 -9.52 -3.07
C LEU A 156 -7.97 -9.74 -4.03
N VAL A 157 -8.18 -10.58 -5.03
CA VAL A 157 -7.25 -10.83 -6.12
C VAL A 157 -8.02 -10.85 -7.44
N PRO A 158 -7.44 -10.38 -8.56
CA PRO A 158 -8.04 -10.56 -9.87
C PRO A 158 -8.21 -12.04 -10.22
N ASP A 159 -9.40 -12.42 -10.68
CA ASP A 159 -9.69 -13.76 -11.20
C ASP A 159 -10.13 -13.65 -12.68
N PRO A 160 -9.21 -13.87 -13.63
CA PRO A 160 -9.54 -13.85 -15.05
C PRO A 160 -10.60 -14.89 -15.47
N GLN A 161 -10.76 -15.99 -14.73
CA GLN A 161 -11.78 -16.99 -15.02
C GLN A 161 -13.18 -16.46 -14.66
N ALA A 162 -13.30 -15.80 -13.51
CA ALA A 162 -14.55 -15.18 -13.08
C ALA A 162 -14.98 -14.02 -14.01
N GLY A 163 -14.01 -13.32 -14.62
CA GLY A 163 -14.25 -12.21 -15.55
C GLY A 163 -14.67 -12.60 -16.98
N ARG A 164 -14.78 -13.89 -17.31
CA ARG A 164 -15.14 -14.31 -18.67
C ARG A 164 -16.59 -13.93 -19.05
N PRO A 165 -16.84 -13.43 -20.27
CA PRO A 165 -18.19 -13.24 -20.79
C PRO A 165 -19.02 -14.53 -20.69
N GLY A 166 -20.23 -14.44 -20.14
CA GLY A 166 -21.10 -15.60 -19.84
C GLY A 166 -20.93 -16.18 -18.43
N TYR A 167 -19.82 -15.90 -17.76
CA TYR A 167 -19.63 -16.17 -16.33
C TYR A 167 -19.97 -14.97 -15.46
N ILE A 168 -20.03 -13.74 -16.02
CA ILE A 168 -20.55 -12.54 -15.36
C ILE A 168 -22.09 -12.60 -15.33
N THR A 169 -22.64 -13.41 -14.43
CA THR A 169 -24.06 -13.42 -14.05
C THR A 169 -24.28 -12.66 -12.75
N LYS A 170 -25.53 -12.30 -12.40
CA LYS A 170 -25.87 -11.76 -11.06
C LYS A 170 -25.33 -12.67 -9.94
N ASP A 171 -25.26 -13.98 -10.18
CA ASP A 171 -24.71 -14.97 -9.25
C ASP A 171 -23.18 -14.98 -9.17
N SER A 172 -22.47 -14.52 -10.20
CA SER A 172 -21.01 -14.40 -10.18
C SER A 172 -20.53 -13.11 -9.54
N VAL A 173 -21.29 -12.01 -9.69
CA VAL A 173 -21.14 -10.83 -8.86
C VAL A 173 -21.44 -11.24 -7.43
N ASN A 174 -22.53 -11.98 -7.19
CA ASN A 174 -22.76 -12.57 -5.87
C ASN A 174 -21.65 -13.53 -5.44
N ARG A 175 -20.89 -14.23 -6.31
CA ARG A 175 -19.74 -15.06 -5.88
C ARG A 175 -18.62 -14.26 -5.23
N LEU A 176 -18.36 -13.04 -5.70
CA LEU A 176 -17.49 -12.06 -5.03
C LEU A 176 -18.07 -11.63 -3.66
N TRP A 177 -19.39 -11.76 -3.47
CA TRP A 177 -20.14 -11.42 -2.26
C TRP A 177 -20.70 -12.64 -1.48
N GLN A 178 -20.39 -13.89 -1.87
CA GLN A 178 -21.09 -15.12 -1.41
C GLN A 178 -20.39 -15.80 -0.25
N TYR A 179 -19.28 -15.25 0.23
CA TYR A 179 -18.81 -15.58 1.56
C TYR A 179 -19.67 -14.79 2.55
N PRO A 180 -20.66 -15.43 3.19
CA PRO A 180 -21.53 -14.74 4.12
C PRO A 180 -20.65 -14.26 5.28
N GLY A 181 -20.56 -12.95 5.47
CA GLY A 181 -19.68 -12.32 6.46
C GLY A 181 -18.48 -11.56 5.89
N LEU A 182 -18.19 -11.57 4.58
CA LEU A 182 -17.02 -10.82 4.10
C LEU A 182 -17.19 -9.30 4.11
N PHE A 183 -18.40 -8.77 3.98
CA PHE A 183 -18.62 -7.32 4.00
C PHE A 183 -19.94 -7.03 4.73
N SER A 184 -19.86 -6.40 5.90
CA SER A 184 -21.00 -5.69 6.50
C SER A 184 -20.73 -4.19 6.38
N PRO A 185 -21.68 -3.41 5.83
CA PRO A 185 -21.65 -1.97 6.03
C PRO A 185 -21.70 -1.70 7.53
N LYS A 186 -20.83 -0.82 8.03
CA LYS A 186 -21.05 -0.15 9.31
C LYS A 186 -22.12 0.92 9.15
#